data_AF-A0A0U5C8Z4-F1
#
_entry.id   AF-A0A0U5C8Z4-F1
#
_cell.length_a   1.000
_cell.length_b   1.000
_cell.length_c   1.000
_cell.angle_alpha   90.00
_cell.angle_beta   90.00
_cell.angle_gamma   90.00
#
_symmetry.space_group_name_H-M   'P 1'
#
loop_
_entity.id
_entity.type
_entity.pdbx_description
1 polymer ?
#
loop_
_entity_poly.entity_id
_entity_poly.type
_entity_poly.pdbx_seq_one_letter_code
_entity_poly.pdbx_strand_id
1 'polypeptide(L)'
;MNKYKEAVDVLEFGRYWNRPSKTSFSVGNIYNYLHNKHSALKQEKTTPFQSTKMHFNLTNFLTITSALAAPFGIGANNRHHPAKMTELKTMQMAPNETALGHAVVSNRCNIPIFLWSVGENISQQNTVQPNHTYSELFRRDPKTGGIAIKITTVRDGLYTSAPQTVFAYNLVENLVWYDLSDVFGDPFMGEFVSLLPSEPAIRWEEGVPPRGSQVRMLDATTDLILTVC
;
A
#
# COMPACT_ATOMS: atom_id res chain seq x y z
N MET A 1 -10.26 5.85 24.80
CA MET A 1 -9.21 4.80 24.77
C MET A 1 -9.33 3.80 23.60
N ASN A 2 -10.39 3.86 22.76
CA ASN A 2 -10.58 2.91 21.65
C ASN A 2 -10.18 3.43 20.25
N LYS A 3 -10.26 4.73 19.95
CA LYS A 3 -9.87 5.29 18.63
C LYS A 3 -8.38 5.04 18.27
N TYR A 4 -7.51 4.89 19.28
CA TYR A 4 -6.09 4.60 19.08
C TYR A 4 -5.80 3.16 18.63
N LYS A 5 -6.71 2.19 18.86
CA LYS A 5 -6.50 0.81 18.38
C LYS A 5 -6.75 0.70 16.88
N GLU A 6 -7.81 1.36 16.39
CA GLU A 6 -8.16 1.39 14.97
C GLU A 6 -7.11 2.16 14.14
N ALA A 7 -6.55 3.24 14.68
CA ALA A 7 -5.46 3.99 14.03
C ALA A 7 -4.14 3.20 13.93
N VAL A 8 -3.87 2.30 14.87
CA VAL A 8 -2.71 1.40 14.82
C VAL A 8 -2.92 0.33 13.76
N ASP A 9 -4.14 -0.20 13.59
CA ASP A 9 -4.42 -1.18 12.54
C ASP A 9 -4.20 -0.60 11.13
N VAL A 10 -4.70 0.62 10.84
CA VAL A 10 -4.56 1.26 9.51
C VAL A 10 -3.09 1.61 9.17
N LEU A 11 -2.26 1.99 10.15
CA LEU A 11 -0.84 2.29 9.95
C LEU A 11 0.08 1.06 10.03
N GLU A 12 -0.32 -0.01 10.73
CA GLU A 12 0.39 -1.30 10.75
C GLU A 12 0.01 -2.21 9.55
N PHE A 13 -1.07 -1.89 8.82
CA PHE A 13 -1.56 -2.62 7.65
C PHE A 13 -0.49 -2.83 6.56
N GLY A 14 0.39 -1.84 6.34
CA GLY A 14 1.51 -1.94 5.39
C GLY A 14 2.70 -2.79 5.87
N ARG A 15 2.86 -2.99 7.19
CA ARG A 15 4.01 -3.74 7.75
C ARG A 15 3.73 -5.23 7.95
N TYR A 16 2.48 -5.63 8.17
CA TYR A 16 2.14 -7.02 8.54
C TYR A 16 2.29 -8.04 7.40
N TRP A 17 2.20 -7.62 6.14
CA TRP A 17 2.23 -8.53 4.98
C TRP A 17 3.58 -8.61 4.24
N ASN A 18 4.56 -7.80 4.63
CA ASN A 18 5.88 -7.75 3.97
C ASN A 18 6.88 -8.80 4.52
N ARG A 19 6.41 -9.87 5.18
CA ARG A 19 7.28 -10.98 5.61
C ARG A 19 7.27 -12.11 4.56
N PRO A 20 8.41 -12.38 3.89
CA PRO A 20 8.53 -13.55 3.05
C PRO A 20 8.79 -14.77 3.94
N SER A 21 7.81 -15.67 4.07
CA SER A 21 8.13 -17.04 4.52
C SER A 21 7.12 -18.05 4.01
N LYS A 22 7.64 -18.96 3.20
CA LYS A 22 7.10 -20.25 2.81
C LYS A 22 6.48 -20.97 4.02
N THR A 23 5.17 -20.89 4.18
CA THR A 23 4.30 -21.89 4.83
C THR A 23 2.88 -21.37 4.71
N SER A 24 1.94 -22.24 4.33
CA SER A 24 0.50 -21.94 4.37
C SER A 24 0.12 -21.48 5.78
N PHE A 25 -0.41 -20.26 5.93
CA PHE A 25 -0.82 -19.73 7.23
C PHE A 25 -2.34 -19.71 7.32
N SER A 26 -2.86 -20.68 8.08
CA SER A 26 -4.26 -20.74 8.53
C SER A 26 -4.56 -19.64 9.55
N VAL A 27 -5.81 -19.15 9.52
CA VAL A 27 -6.44 -18.08 10.31
C VAL A 27 -6.21 -18.19 11.83
N GLY A 28 -5.81 -19.36 12.35
CA GLY A 28 -5.51 -19.59 13.77
C GLY A 28 -4.28 -18.87 14.33
N ASN A 29 -3.31 -18.47 13.50
CA ASN A 29 -2.04 -17.91 14.00
C ASN A 29 -2.09 -16.43 14.41
N ILE A 30 -3.13 -15.69 14.02
CA ILE A 30 -3.33 -14.28 14.41
C ILE A 30 -3.81 -14.17 15.86
N TYR A 31 -4.65 -15.11 16.32
CA TYR A 31 -5.20 -15.11 17.69
C TYR A 31 -4.12 -15.36 18.75
N ASN A 32 -3.18 -16.28 18.51
CA ASN A 32 -2.13 -16.63 19.48
C ASN A 32 -1.10 -15.51 19.69
N TYR A 33 -0.89 -14.64 18.69
CA TYR A 33 0.03 -13.50 18.82
C TYR A 33 -0.57 -12.35 19.64
N LEU A 34 -1.86 -12.06 19.43
CA LEU A 34 -2.59 -11.03 20.19
C LEU A 34 -2.76 -11.42 21.67
N HIS A 35 -2.92 -12.71 21.97
CA HIS A 35 -3.04 -13.18 23.35
C HIS A 35 -1.72 -13.10 24.13
N ASN A 36 -0.59 -13.44 23.52
CA ASN A 36 0.73 -13.38 24.18
C ASN A 36 1.21 -11.95 24.46
N LYS A 37 0.85 -10.96 23.62
CA LYS A 37 1.21 -9.55 23.85
C LYS A 37 0.44 -8.94 25.04
N HIS A 38 -0.77 -9.42 25.33
CA HIS A 38 -1.56 -9.01 26.49
C HIS A 38 -0.96 -9.44 27.84
N SER A 39 -0.14 -10.49 27.85
CA SER A 39 0.59 -10.95 29.04
C SER A 39 1.88 -10.16 29.28
N ALA A 40 2.56 -9.69 28.23
CA ALA A 40 3.78 -8.89 28.35
C ALA A 40 3.50 -7.44 28.83
N LEU A 41 2.36 -6.86 28.43
CA LEU A 41 1.99 -5.49 28.82
C LEU A 41 1.50 -5.33 30.28
N LYS A 42 1.36 -6.43 31.02
CA LYS A 42 1.04 -6.38 32.46
C LYS A 42 2.27 -6.31 33.37
N GLN A 43 3.49 -6.50 32.87
CA GLN A 43 4.71 -6.56 33.71
C GLN A 43 5.59 -5.31 33.70
N GLU A 44 5.32 -4.30 32.88
CA GLU A 44 6.23 -3.16 32.76
C GLU A 44 5.60 -1.86 33.31
N LYS A 45 5.39 -1.84 34.63
CA LYS A 45 5.26 -0.60 35.41
C LYS A 45 6.12 -0.71 36.65
N THR A 46 7.41 -0.36 36.53
CA THR A 46 8.27 0.31 37.52
C THR A 46 9.72 0.17 37.09
N THR A 47 10.35 1.22 36.53
CA THR A 47 11.67 1.78 36.93
C THR A 47 12.12 2.90 35.98
N PRO A 48 12.92 3.88 36.44
CA PRO A 48 13.13 5.14 35.75
C PRO A 48 14.27 5.14 34.71
N PHE A 49 14.14 6.10 33.81
CA PHE A 49 15.00 6.49 32.70
C PHE A 49 16.50 6.54 33.02
N GLN A 50 17.32 5.82 32.23
CA GLN A 50 18.76 6.07 32.09
C GLN A 50 19.11 6.24 30.60
N SER A 51 19.64 7.42 30.30
CA SER A 51 20.22 7.79 29.02
C SER A 51 21.56 7.07 28.83
N THR A 52 21.68 6.27 27.77
CA THR A 52 22.97 5.69 27.37
C THR A 52 23.27 6.12 25.94
N LYS A 53 24.33 6.92 25.79
CA LYS A 53 24.95 7.28 24.51
C LYS A 53 25.38 6.01 23.77
N MET A 54 24.97 5.86 22.51
CA MET A 54 25.54 4.84 21.63
C MET A 54 26.65 5.46 20.77
N HIS A 55 27.88 5.03 21.03
CA HIS A 55 29.03 5.24 20.17
C HIS A 55 28.96 4.26 18.98
N PHE A 56 29.04 4.77 17.75
CA PHE A 56 29.20 3.97 16.54
C PHE A 56 30.67 3.55 16.39
N ASN A 57 30.93 2.25 16.37
CA ASN A 57 32.24 1.68 16.04
C ASN A 57 32.21 1.17 14.60
N LEU A 58 33.04 1.76 13.75
CA LEU A 58 33.31 1.37 12.37
C LEU A 58 34.58 0.52 12.37
N THR A 59 34.47 -0.76 11.99
CA THR A 59 35.53 -1.53 11.31
C THR A 59 35.01 -2.93 10.95
N ASN A 60 35.04 -3.28 9.67
CA ASN A 60 35.89 -4.37 9.20
C ASN A 60 35.91 -4.45 7.66
N PHE A 61 37.14 -4.38 7.15
CA PHE A 61 37.57 -4.69 5.80
C PHE A 61 37.47 -6.19 5.51
N LEU A 62 37.22 -6.56 4.26
CA LEU A 62 38.03 -7.59 3.61
C LEU A 62 38.00 -7.45 2.08
N THR A 63 39.20 -7.24 1.55
CA THR A 63 39.61 -7.15 0.15
C THR A 63 39.67 -8.52 -0.52
N ILE A 64 39.30 -8.62 -1.79
CA ILE A 64 39.79 -9.67 -2.69
C ILE A 64 40.26 -9.00 -3.99
N THR A 65 41.57 -9.09 -4.22
CA THR A 65 42.30 -8.70 -5.44
C THR A 65 42.78 -9.95 -6.16
N SER A 66 42.57 -10.04 -7.48
CA SER A 66 43.42 -10.77 -8.46
C SER A 66 42.63 -10.90 -9.77
N ALA A 67 43.16 -10.81 -10.99
CA ALA A 67 44.45 -10.41 -11.54
C ALA A 67 44.23 -10.24 -13.07
N LEU A 68 45.01 -9.37 -13.71
CA LEU A 68 45.10 -9.22 -15.17
C LEU A 68 45.92 -10.36 -15.78
N ALA A 69 45.48 -10.90 -16.91
CA ALA A 69 46.37 -11.53 -17.89
C ALA A 69 45.78 -11.43 -19.30
N ALA A 70 46.48 -10.71 -20.18
CA ALA A 70 46.34 -10.81 -21.62
C ALA A 70 47.58 -11.53 -22.18
N PRO A 71 47.44 -12.23 -23.31
CA PRO A 71 48.52 -12.25 -24.28
C PRO A 71 48.04 -11.96 -25.71
N PHE A 72 48.93 -11.27 -26.44
CA PHE A 72 48.91 -11.07 -27.88
C PHE A 72 49.28 -12.36 -28.62
N GLY A 73 48.77 -12.53 -29.86
CA GLY A 73 49.59 -13.04 -30.96
C GLY A 73 48.97 -14.05 -31.95
N ILE A 74 48.70 -13.55 -33.16
CA ILE A 74 48.97 -14.12 -34.50
C ILE A 74 48.36 -15.47 -34.91
N GLY A 75 47.61 -15.46 -36.04
CA GLY A 75 47.89 -16.41 -37.12
C GLY A 75 46.73 -17.22 -37.73
N ALA A 76 46.52 -16.98 -39.03
CA ALA A 76 46.09 -17.93 -40.08
C ALA A 76 44.60 -18.34 -40.22
N ASN A 77 44.03 -17.82 -41.31
CA ASN A 77 43.16 -18.46 -42.30
C ASN A 77 42.78 -19.93 -42.05
N ASN A 78 41.47 -20.18 -41.94
CA ASN A 78 40.86 -21.34 -42.59
C ASN A 78 39.43 -21.03 -43.04
N ARG A 79 39.20 -21.17 -44.34
CA ARG A 79 37.89 -21.15 -44.98
C ARG A 79 37.13 -22.39 -44.55
N HIS A 80 36.06 -22.26 -43.79
CA HIS A 80 34.95 -23.20 -43.81
C HIS A 80 33.65 -22.40 -43.79
N HIS A 81 32.80 -22.65 -44.79
CA HIS A 81 31.44 -22.12 -44.85
C HIS A 81 30.59 -22.93 -43.87
N PRO A 82 30.01 -22.34 -42.82
CA PRO A 82 28.83 -22.91 -42.19
C PRO A 82 27.59 -22.38 -42.92
N ALA A 83 26.69 -23.30 -43.26
CA ALA A 83 25.40 -23.01 -43.84
C ALA A 83 24.66 -21.92 -43.04
N LYS A 84 24.03 -20.99 -43.77
CA LYS A 84 23.17 -19.94 -43.24
C LYS A 84 21.98 -20.57 -42.53
N MET A 85 22.10 -20.78 -41.22
CA MET A 85 20.99 -21.24 -40.39
C MET A 85 20.04 -20.07 -40.23
N THR A 86 18.89 -20.15 -40.89
CA THR A 86 17.82 -19.18 -40.78
C THR A 86 17.40 -19.10 -39.32
N GLU A 87 17.72 -17.98 -38.67
CA GLU A 87 17.30 -17.67 -37.31
C GLU A 87 15.77 -17.62 -37.27
N LEU A 88 15.14 -18.66 -36.69
CA LEU A 88 13.72 -18.60 -36.37
C LEU A 88 13.57 -17.53 -35.29
N LYS A 89 13.09 -16.36 -35.71
CA LYS A 89 12.64 -15.29 -34.83
C LYS A 89 11.44 -15.82 -34.05
N THR A 90 11.70 -16.34 -32.85
CA THR A 90 10.65 -16.69 -31.88
C THR A 90 9.79 -15.45 -31.69
N MET A 91 8.52 -15.53 -32.09
CA MET A 91 7.54 -14.49 -31.77
C MET A 91 7.32 -14.56 -30.26
N GLN A 92 8.05 -13.73 -29.52
CA GLN A 92 7.81 -13.51 -28.10
C GLN A 92 6.39 -12.93 -27.99
N MET A 93 5.43 -13.75 -27.56
CA MET A 93 4.13 -13.25 -27.14
C MET A 93 4.40 -12.27 -26.00
N ALA A 94 4.08 -10.99 -26.22
CA ALA A 94 4.13 -10.01 -25.16
C ALA A 94 3.26 -10.52 -23.99
N PRO A 95 3.74 -10.41 -22.73
CA PRO A 95 2.88 -10.71 -21.60
C PRO A 95 1.60 -9.88 -21.74
N ASN A 96 0.46 -10.54 -21.60
CA ASN A 96 -0.84 -9.89 -21.62
C ASN A 96 -0.90 -8.98 -20.38
N GLU A 97 -0.51 -7.71 -20.52
CA GLU A 97 -0.66 -6.72 -19.46
C GLU A 97 -2.15 -6.66 -19.13
N THR A 98 -2.51 -7.22 -17.98
CA THR A 98 -3.89 -7.19 -17.52
C THR A 98 -4.17 -5.74 -17.15
N ALA A 99 -5.11 -5.09 -17.84
CA ALA A 99 -5.46 -3.71 -17.57
C ALA A 99 -6.01 -3.61 -16.14
N LEU A 100 -5.27 -2.92 -15.27
CA LEU A 100 -5.70 -2.67 -13.90
C LEU A 100 -6.88 -1.71 -13.88
N GLY A 101 -7.75 -1.87 -12.89
CA GLY A 101 -8.80 -0.93 -12.55
C GLY A 101 -8.25 0.26 -11.77
N HIS A 102 -9.18 1.07 -11.27
CA HIS A 102 -8.92 2.35 -10.63
C HIS A 102 -9.49 2.43 -9.22
N ALA A 103 -8.81 3.19 -8.36
CA ALA A 103 -9.41 3.77 -7.17
C ALA A 103 -10.07 5.09 -7.55
N VAL A 104 -11.39 5.17 -7.41
CA VAL A 104 -12.22 6.32 -7.82
C VAL A 104 -12.86 6.95 -6.59
N VAL A 105 -12.87 8.28 -6.53
CA VAL A 105 -13.60 9.06 -5.53
C VAL A 105 -14.61 9.94 -6.26
N SER A 106 -15.90 9.71 -6.04
CA SER A 106 -17.03 10.48 -6.57
C SER A 106 -17.56 11.44 -5.51
N ASN A 107 -17.45 12.74 -5.77
CA ASN A 107 -18.01 13.78 -4.92
C ASN A 107 -19.43 14.12 -5.38
N ARG A 108 -20.44 13.76 -4.59
CA ARG A 108 -21.83 14.19 -4.82
C ARG A 108 -22.26 15.28 -3.83
N CYS A 109 -21.37 15.70 -2.95
CA CYS A 109 -21.62 16.81 -2.05
C CYS A 109 -21.80 18.11 -2.86
N ASN A 110 -22.50 19.08 -2.29
CA ASN A 110 -22.68 20.42 -2.88
C ASN A 110 -21.46 21.35 -2.68
N ILE A 111 -20.39 20.84 -2.06
CA ILE A 111 -19.12 21.54 -1.80
C ILE A 111 -17.95 20.77 -2.42
N PRO A 112 -16.82 21.44 -2.71
CA PRO A 112 -15.60 20.73 -3.10
C PRO A 112 -15.06 19.89 -1.93
N ILE A 113 -14.48 18.74 -2.27
CA ILE A 113 -13.66 17.94 -1.35
C ILE A 113 -12.19 18.01 -1.77
N PHE A 114 -11.30 17.77 -0.82
CA PHE A 114 -9.85 17.83 -1.01
C PHE A 114 -9.25 16.47 -0.68
N LEU A 115 -8.33 16.00 -1.51
CA LEU A 115 -7.72 14.69 -1.29
C LEU A 115 -6.24 14.61 -1.68
N TRP A 116 -5.57 13.63 -1.09
CA TRP A 116 -4.18 13.27 -1.38
C TRP A 116 -4.07 11.76 -1.53
N SER A 117 -3.33 11.32 -2.55
CA SER A 117 -2.87 9.94 -2.68
C SER A 117 -1.56 9.77 -1.90
N VAL A 118 -1.55 8.90 -0.89
CA VAL A 118 -0.45 8.76 0.07
C VAL A 118 0.14 7.35 0.02
N GLY A 119 1.40 7.25 -0.40
CA GLY A 119 2.25 6.05 -0.26
C GLY A 119 3.55 6.42 0.44
N GLU A 120 4.70 6.04 -0.12
CA GLU A 120 6.01 6.62 0.26
C GLU A 120 6.01 8.14 0.07
N ASN A 121 5.45 8.59 -1.04
CA ASN A 121 5.28 10.00 -1.36
C ASN A 121 3.82 10.42 -1.19
N ILE A 122 3.63 11.68 -0.82
CA ILE A 122 2.31 12.32 -0.75
C ILE A 122 2.13 13.11 -2.05
N SER A 123 1.00 12.91 -2.73
CA SER A 123 0.67 13.70 -3.94
C SER A 123 0.49 15.19 -3.61
N GLN A 124 0.39 16.03 -4.65
CA GLN A 124 -0.22 17.35 -4.46
C GLN A 124 -1.69 17.20 -4.07
N GLN A 125 -2.27 18.24 -3.46
CA GLN A 125 -3.70 18.27 -3.16
C GLN A 125 -4.51 18.25 -4.47
N ASN A 126 -5.46 17.32 -4.57
CA ASN A 126 -6.47 17.31 -5.61
C ASN A 126 -7.75 17.92 -5.04
N THR A 127 -8.37 18.84 -5.78
CA THR A 127 -9.69 19.38 -5.46
C THR A 127 -10.71 18.71 -6.36
N VAL A 128 -11.69 18.01 -5.78
CA VAL A 128 -12.79 17.39 -6.53
C VAL A 128 -14.02 18.26 -6.33
N GLN A 129 -14.42 18.94 -7.40
CA GLN A 129 -15.60 19.80 -7.39
C GLN A 129 -16.89 18.98 -7.21
N PRO A 130 -18.01 19.62 -6.81
CA PRO A 130 -19.32 18.96 -6.78
C PRO A 130 -19.61 18.22 -8.09
N ASN A 131 -20.15 17.01 -7.99
CA ASN A 131 -20.49 16.12 -9.11
C ASN A 131 -19.31 15.72 -10.01
N HIS A 132 -18.08 15.83 -9.53
CA HIS A 132 -16.89 15.36 -10.24
C HIS A 132 -16.26 14.15 -9.56
N THR A 133 -15.33 13.53 -10.27
CA THR A 133 -14.60 12.35 -9.82
C THR A 133 -13.09 12.58 -9.85
N TYR A 134 -12.40 12.06 -8.85
CA TYR A 134 -10.97 11.75 -8.92
C TYR A 134 -10.80 10.27 -9.24
N SER A 135 -9.76 9.93 -9.99
CA SER A 135 -9.41 8.54 -10.31
C SER A 135 -7.89 8.38 -10.39
N GLU A 136 -7.37 7.29 -9.82
CA GLU A 136 -6.00 6.83 -10.07
C GLU A 136 -5.99 5.34 -10.37
N LEU A 137 -5.10 4.92 -11.28
CA LEU A 137 -4.87 3.50 -11.56
C LEU A 137 -4.36 2.81 -10.29
N PHE A 138 -4.84 1.60 -9.99
CA PHE A 138 -4.28 0.85 -8.88
C PHE A 138 -2.78 0.65 -9.05
N ARG A 139 -2.05 0.91 -7.98
CA ARG A 139 -0.60 0.75 -7.93
C ARG A 139 -0.17 0.21 -6.57
N ARG A 140 0.94 -0.52 -6.58
CA ARG A 140 1.62 -0.93 -5.35
C ARG A 140 2.66 0.11 -4.99
N ASP A 141 2.67 0.55 -3.73
CA ASP A 141 3.81 1.31 -3.21
C ASP A 141 4.92 0.34 -2.78
N PRO A 142 6.15 0.46 -3.31
CA PRO A 142 7.20 -0.51 -3.01
C PRO A 142 7.65 -0.50 -1.55
N LYS A 143 7.43 0.59 -0.81
CA LYS A 143 7.92 0.78 0.55
C LYS A 143 6.84 0.57 1.61
N THR A 144 5.65 1.14 1.39
CA THR A 144 4.51 1.01 2.31
C THR A 144 3.62 -0.18 1.97
N GLY A 145 3.75 -0.76 0.78
CA GLY A 145 2.91 -1.84 0.28
C GLY A 145 1.61 -1.33 -0.34
N GLY A 146 0.90 -0.45 0.37
CA GLY A 146 -0.39 0.10 -0.07
C GLY A 146 -0.41 1.62 -0.22
N ILE A 147 -1.54 2.11 -0.72
CA ILE A 147 -1.88 3.52 -0.91
C ILE A 147 -3.06 3.87 0.00
N ALA A 148 -3.03 5.07 0.56
CA ALA A 148 -4.15 5.67 1.28
C ALA A 148 -4.57 6.96 0.57
N ILE A 149 -5.76 6.97 -0.02
CA ILE A 149 -6.40 8.20 -0.49
C ILE A 149 -7.06 8.84 0.74
N LYS A 150 -6.54 9.99 1.16
CA LYS A 150 -7.06 10.73 2.32
C LYS A 150 -7.93 11.86 1.84
N ILE A 151 -9.20 11.88 2.26
CA ILE A 151 -10.23 12.82 1.80
C ILE A 151 -10.73 13.67 2.97
N THR A 152 -10.91 14.97 2.74
CA THR A 152 -11.43 15.92 3.72
C THR A 152 -12.32 16.97 3.04
N THR A 153 -13.14 17.68 3.83
CA THR A 153 -13.96 18.82 3.38
C THR A 153 -13.25 20.17 3.61
N VAL A 154 -12.07 20.17 4.23
CA VAL A 154 -11.29 21.38 4.55
C VAL A 154 -10.07 21.48 3.65
N ARG A 155 -9.90 22.62 2.96
CA ARG A 155 -8.70 22.87 2.15
C ARG A 155 -7.44 22.73 3.00
N ASP A 156 -6.44 22.04 2.46
CA ASP A 156 -5.19 21.70 3.13
C ASP A 156 -5.37 20.86 4.42
N GLY A 157 -6.54 20.19 4.56
CA GLY A 157 -6.94 19.43 5.74
C GLY A 157 -5.98 18.35 6.20
N LEU A 158 -5.22 17.74 5.28
CA LEU A 158 -4.16 16.78 5.63
C LEU A 158 -3.10 17.39 6.56
N TYR A 159 -2.79 18.68 6.38
CA TYR A 159 -1.73 19.38 7.12
C TYR A 159 -2.27 20.22 8.28
N THR A 160 -3.58 20.46 8.32
CA THR A 160 -4.25 21.23 9.39
C THR A 160 -4.95 20.35 10.42
N SER A 161 -4.76 19.03 10.35
CA SER A 161 -5.42 18.05 11.23
C SER A 161 -6.96 18.08 11.12
N ALA A 162 -7.48 18.35 9.93
CA ALA A 162 -8.92 18.24 9.68
C ALA A 162 -9.39 16.77 9.72
N PRO A 163 -10.69 16.53 9.99
CA PRO A 163 -11.32 15.22 9.82
C PRO A 163 -11.03 14.60 8.45
N GLN A 164 -10.81 13.30 8.41
CA GLN A 164 -10.41 12.58 7.20
C GLN A 164 -11.10 11.21 7.09
N THR A 165 -11.71 10.97 5.94
CA THR A 165 -12.00 9.61 5.48
C THR A 165 -10.78 9.10 4.72
N VAL A 166 -10.37 7.89 5.02
CA VAL A 166 -9.22 7.19 4.45
C VAL A 166 -9.76 6.03 3.63
N PHE A 167 -9.57 6.10 2.32
CA PHE A 167 -9.76 4.99 1.40
C PHE A 167 -8.40 4.37 1.11
N ALA A 168 -8.12 3.25 1.77
CA ALA A 168 -6.87 2.54 1.60
C ALA A 168 -7.03 1.32 0.69
N TYR A 169 -6.01 1.06 -0.11
CA TYR A 169 -5.92 -0.13 -0.94
C TYR A 169 -4.48 -0.64 -1.05
N ASN A 170 -4.34 -1.94 -1.31
CA ASN A 170 -3.06 -2.61 -1.55
C ASN A 170 -3.20 -3.58 -2.72
N LEU A 171 -2.45 -3.32 -3.78
CA LEU A 171 -2.37 -4.19 -4.95
C LEU A 171 -1.32 -5.28 -4.71
N VAL A 172 -1.79 -6.52 -4.62
CA VAL A 172 -0.96 -7.71 -4.47
C VAL A 172 -1.33 -8.70 -5.56
N GLU A 173 -0.40 -8.95 -6.48
CA GLU A 173 -0.64 -9.74 -7.69
C GLU A 173 -1.85 -9.17 -8.46
N ASN A 174 -2.91 -9.96 -8.63
CA ASN A 174 -4.12 -9.58 -9.36
C ASN A 174 -5.28 -9.24 -8.40
N LEU A 175 -4.98 -8.93 -7.14
CA LEU A 175 -6.00 -8.64 -6.12
C LEU A 175 -5.74 -7.28 -5.50
N VAL A 176 -6.83 -6.54 -5.28
CA VAL A 176 -6.83 -5.31 -4.52
C VAL A 176 -7.49 -5.58 -3.18
N TRP A 177 -6.72 -5.45 -2.11
CA TRP A 177 -7.22 -5.42 -0.74
C TRP A 177 -7.57 -3.99 -0.38
N TYR A 178 -8.72 -3.76 0.25
CA TYR A 178 -9.17 -2.40 0.54
C TYR A 178 -10.01 -2.31 1.81
N ASP A 179 -10.03 -1.11 2.39
CA ASP A 179 -10.91 -0.74 3.51
C ASP A 179 -11.20 0.78 3.51
N LEU A 180 -12.17 1.17 4.33
CA LEU A 180 -12.45 2.56 4.66
C LEU A 180 -12.26 2.79 6.17
N SER A 181 -11.77 3.98 6.53
CA SER A 181 -11.58 4.39 7.91
C SER A 181 -11.78 5.90 8.08
N ASP A 182 -12.24 6.35 9.24
CA ASP A 182 -12.31 7.77 9.62
C ASP A 182 -11.68 8.03 11.00
N VAL A 183 -10.65 7.25 11.36
CA VAL A 183 -9.98 7.34 12.67
C VAL A 183 -9.46 8.74 13.03
N PHE A 184 -9.31 9.61 12.04
CA PHE A 184 -8.91 11.01 12.18
C PHE A 184 -10.09 11.99 12.30
N GLY A 185 -11.31 11.49 12.50
CA GLY A 185 -12.56 12.25 12.56
C GLY A 185 -13.40 12.07 11.30
N ASP A 186 -14.67 12.48 11.39
CA ASP A 186 -15.74 12.03 10.50
C ASP A 186 -16.17 13.20 9.57
N PRO A 187 -15.50 13.45 8.42
CA PRO A 187 -15.71 14.65 7.61
C PRO A 187 -17.06 14.71 6.89
N PHE A 188 -17.73 13.56 6.76
CA PHE A 188 -19.01 13.40 6.09
C PHE A 188 -20.13 12.99 7.06
N MET A 189 -19.97 13.25 8.37
CA MET A 189 -21.00 12.93 9.36
C MET A 189 -22.36 13.54 8.96
N GLY A 190 -23.39 12.69 8.92
CA GLY A 190 -24.74 13.04 8.47
C GLY A 190 -24.98 12.92 6.96
N GLU A 191 -23.97 12.49 6.19
CA GLU A 191 -24.06 12.25 4.75
C GLU A 191 -23.74 10.79 4.42
N PHE A 192 -24.29 10.27 3.33
CA PHE A 192 -24.04 8.89 2.91
C PHE A 192 -22.60 8.69 2.39
N VAL A 193 -21.95 7.59 2.79
CA VAL A 193 -20.66 7.16 2.23
C VAL A 193 -20.73 5.69 1.81
N SER A 194 -20.23 5.36 0.62
CA SER A 194 -20.18 3.97 0.15
C SER A 194 -18.93 3.65 -0.66
N LEU A 195 -18.50 2.39 -0.59
CA LEU A 195 -17.41 1.86 -1.41
C LEU A 195 -17.88 0.62 -2.16
N LEU A 196 -17.97 0.72 -3.49
CA LEU A 196 -18.53 -0.31 -4.35
C LEU A 196 -17.66 -0.56 -5.59
N PRO A 197 -17.65 -1.78 -6.15
CA PRO A 197 -18.34 -2.97 -5.66
C PRO A 197 -17.66 -3.55 -4.40
N SER A 198 -18.46 -4.09 -3.48
CA SER A 198 -17.94 -4.74 -2.28
C SER A 198 -18.93 -5.76 -1.73
N GLU A 199 -18.41 -6.89 -1.22
CA GLU A 199 -19.20 -7.96 -0.61
C GLU A 199 -18.57 -8.44 0.72
N PRO A 200 -19.25 -8.28 1.87
CA PRO A 200 -20.44 -7.45 2.07
C PRO A 200 -20.17 -5.98 1.74
N ALA A 201 -21.20 -5.29 1.24
CA ALA A 201 -21.12 -3.87 0.89
C ALA A 201 -20.61 -3.02 2.06
N ILE A 202 -19.72 -2.06 1.76
CA ILE A 202 -19.27 -1.04 2.70
C ILE A 202 -20.14 0.19 2.48
N ARG A 203 -20.99 0.49 3.46
CA ARG A 203 -21.89 1.64 3.49
C ARG A 203 -21.94 2.22 4.88
N TRP A 204 -21.78 3.53 4.98
CA TRP A 204 -21.92 4.31 6.20
C TRP A 204 -23.09 5.27 5.98
N GLU A 205 -24.26 4.87 6.48
CA GLU A 205 -25.52 5.58 6.19
C GLU A 205 -25.49 7.05 6.69
N GLU A 206 -24.78 7.30 7.78
CA GLU A 206 -24.62 8.63 8.40
C GLU A 206 -23.17 9.12 8.31
N GLY A 207 -22.38 8.58 7.38
CA GLY A 207 -20.99 9.01 7.14
C GLY A 207 -20.01 8.62 8.24
N VAL A 208 -20.41 7.70 9.12
CA VAL A 208 -19.64 7.14 10.23
C VAL A 208 -19.59 5.62 10.11
N PRO A 209 -18.42 4.98 10.21
CA PRO A 209 -18.28 3.55 10.07
C PRO A 209 -19.01 2.78 11.18
N PRO A 210 -19.50 1.58 10.87
CA PRO A 210 -19.82 0.61 11.91
C PRO A 210 -18.54 0.20 12.66
N ARG A 211 -18.69 -0.44 13.81
CA ARG A 211 -17.55 -0.86 14.63
C ARG A 211 -16.68 -1.90 13.90
N GLY A 212 -15.37 -1.73 14.01
CA GLY A 212 -14.38 -2.70 13.53
C GLY A 212 -13.95 -2.48 12.07
N SER A 213 -12.85 -3.13 11.70
CA SER A 213 -12.29 -3.02 10.35
C SER A 213 -13.13 -3.80 9.33
N GLN A 214 -13.36 -3.19 8.16
CA GLN A 214 -14.14 -3.75 7.06
C GLN A 214 -13.28 -4.06 5.85
N VAL A 215 -12.20 -4.83 6.05
CA VAL A 215 -11.29 -5.20 4.96
C VAL A 215 -11.95 -6.16 4.00
N ARG A 216 -11.75 -5.91 2.71
CA ARG A 216 -12.32 -6.68 1.60
C ARG A 216 -11.28 -6.84 0.49
N MET A 217 -11.63 -7.61 -0.52
CA MET A 217 -10.80 -7.81 -1.69
C MET A 217 -11.63 -7.96 -2.97
N LEU A 218 -11.05 -7.55 -4.10
CA LEU A 218 -11.62 -7.74 -5.43
C LEU A 218 -10.51 -7.97 -6.45
N ASP A 219 -10.90 -8.40 -7.66
CA ASP A 219 -9.98 -8.56 -8.78
C ASP A 219 -9.43 -7.19 -9.24
N ALA A 220 -8.12 -7.10 -9.44
CA ALA A 220 -7.42 -5.85 -9.70
C ALA A 220 -7.80 -5.18 -11.04
N THR A 221 -8.58 -5.82 -11.90
CA THR A 221 -9.14 -5.22 -13.13
C THR A 221 -10.44 -4.45 -12.90
N THR A 222 -11.04 -4.55 -11.71
CA THR A 222 -12.34 -3.93 -11.39
C THR A 222 -12.14 -2.61 -10.65
N ASP A 223 -12.72 -1.53 -11.16
CA ASP A 223 -12.71 -0.23 -10.49
C ASP A 223 -13.42 -0.29 -9.12
N LEU A 224 -12.89 0.45 -8.15
CA LEU A 224 -13.45 0.60 -6.82
C LEU A 224 -13.80 2.06 -6.59
N ILE A 225 -15.08 2.32 -6.36
CA ILE A 225 -15.67 3.66 -6.36
C ILE A 225 -16.14 4.01 -4.95
N LEU A 226 -15.42 4.93 -4.31
CA LEU A 226 -15.88 5.64 -3.13
C LEU A 226 -16.85 6.75 -3.56
N THR A 227 -18.09 6.73 -3.09
CA THR A 227 -19.05 7.82 -3.26
C THR A 227 -19.31 8.48 -1.91
N VAL A 228 -19.23 9.81 -1.86
CA VAL A 228 -19.50 10.63 -0.67
C VAL A 228 -20.58 11.67 -0.99
N CYS A 229 -21.57 11.77 -0.07
CA CYS A 229 -22.87 12.40 -0.31
C CYS A 229 -23.56 11.85 -1.61
#